data_AF-A0A836RGW3-F1
#
_entry.id   AF-A0A836RGW3-F1
#
_cell.length_a   1.000
_cell.length_b   1.000
_cell.length_c   1.000
_cell.angle_alpha   90.00
_cell.angle_beta   90.00
_cell.angle_gamma   90.00
#
_symmetry.space_group_name_H-M   'P 1'
#
loop_
_entity.id
_entity.type
_entity.pdbx_description
1 polymer ?
#
loop_
_entity_poly.entity_id
_entity_poly.type
_entity_poly.pdbx_seq_one_letter_code
_entity_poly.pdbx_strand_id
1 'polypeptide(L)'
;KLAEAGYGEEALGHNAIVGGFQGQRQWTDYQPNGDFLEAISNTSFDWNGPRAPYIIATENDALNGASMLLGYLLTNTAQIFADVRTYWSPEAGKKTTGYELTGRAAGGFLHLINSGPAALDGTGRQTRDGQPVIKPFWEITDEEIKACLEATTWHPSMTEYFPGGGWSTRYATRGEMPVTMCRINLVAGLGPVLQIAEGWTVEMPEEVHQKLDERTNPTWPTTWFVPRLTGRGPFRDVYSVMNNWGANHGAISSGHIGADLITLASILRIPVYMHNVPEEKVFRPSAWAAFGTADPEGADYRACANFGPLYG
;
A
#
# COMPACT_ATOMS: atom_id res chain seq x y z
N LYS A 1 16.27 28.65 5.04
CA LYS A 1 15.19 28.83 6.04
C LYS A 1 15.60 28.47 7.47
N LEU A 2 15.80 27.19 7.87
CA LEU A 2 16.18 26.86 9.26
C LEU A 2 17.57 27.39 9.66
N ALA A 3 18.59 27.19 8.82
CA ALA A 3 19.93 27.73 9.05
C ALA A 3 19.93 29.27 9.12
N GLU A 4 19.16 29.93 8.25
CA GLU A 4 18.97 31.39 8.27
C GLU A 4 18.32 31.88 9.57
N ALA A 5 17.50 31.05 10.22
CA ALA A 5 16.88 31.33 11.51
C ALA A 5 17.76 30.95 12.72
N GLY A 6 19.01 30.50 12.50
CA GLY A 6 19.96 30.12 13.55
C GLY A 6 19.93 28.65 13.99
N TYR A 7 19.09 27.82 13.37
CA TYR A 7 18.97 26.38 13.65
C TYR A 7 19.86 25.57 12.70
N GLY A 8 21.18 25.68 12.89
CA GLY A 8 22.18 25.10 11.98
C GLY A 8 22.21 23.57 12.00
N GLU A 9 22.01 22.96 13.16
CA GLU A 9 21.98 21.50 13.33
C GLU A 9 20.73 20.90 12.67
N GLU A 10 19.56 21.43 12.99
CA GLU A 10 18.27 20.95 12.49
C GLU A 10 18.13 21.15 10.97
N ALA A 11 18.80 22.15 10.41
CA ALA A 11 18.82 22.40 8.97
C ALA A 11 19.49 21.28 8.15
N LEU A 12 20.32 20.43 8.77
CA LEU A 12 20.96 19.29 8.10
C LEU A 12 19.97 18.15 7.84
N GLY A 13 18.94 18.03 8.67
CA GLY A 13 18.02 16.90 8.65
C GLY A 13 18.71 15.57 8.96
N HIS A 14 18.10 14.47 8.51
CA HIS A 14 18.51 13.11 8.87
C HIS A 14 18.89 12.23 7.67
N ASN A 15 19.04 12.82 6.47
CA ASN A 15 19.33 12.10 5.22
C ASN A 15 18.43 10.85 4.99
N ALA A 16 17.17 10.95 5.40
CA ALA A 16 16.22 9.83 5.38
C ALA A 16 15.54 9.73 4.02
N ILE A 17 15.60 8.56 3.39
CA ILE A 17 14.84 8.23 2.16
C ILE A 17 13.43 7.70 2.47
N VAL A 18 13.23 7.24 3.70
CA VAL A 18 11.95 6.81 4.27
C VAL A 18 11.95 7.18 5.76
N GLY A 19 10.80 7.64 6.26
CA GLY A 19 10.58 7.90 7.67
C GLY A 19 9.36 7.16 8.21
N GLY A 20 9.12 7.29 9.51
CA GLY A 20 7.93 6.76 10.17
C GLY A 20 7.55 7.66 11.33
N PHE A 21 6.25 7.81 11.55
CA PHE A 21 5.73 8.57 12.69
C PHE A 21 4.97 7.62 13.61
N GLN A 22 5.46 7.46 14.84
CA GLN A 22 4.87 6.50 15.78
C GLN A 22 3.42 6.87 16.10
N GLY A 23 3.15 8.14 16.41
CA GLY A 23 1.82 8.62 16.78
C GLY A 23 1.26 7.90 18.02
N GLN A 24 0.54 6.82 17.79
CA GLN A 24 -0.08 6.06 18.87
C GLN A 24 0.99 5.41 19.80
N ARG A 25 0.82 5.46 21.12
CA ARG A 25 -0.27 6.09 21.87
C ARG A 25 0.12 7.46 22.44
N GLN A 26 1.36 7.60 22.87
CA GLN A 26 1.81 8.67 23.75
C GLN A 26 1.72 10.06 23.09
N TRP A 27 1.91 10.16 21.77
CA TRP A 27 1.71 11.43 21.08
C TRP A 27 0.22 11.73 20.92
N THR A 28 -0.55 10.81 20.33
CA THR A 28 -1.97 11.03 19.98
C THR A 28 -2.91 11.14 21.18
N ASP A 29 -2.50 10.61 22.34
CA ASP A 29 -3.21 10.78 23.61
C ASP A 29 -3.19 12.24 24.11
N TYR A 30 -2.36 13.11 23.53
CA TYR A 30 -2.22 14.52 23.96
C TYR A 30 -2.19 15.53 22.80
N GLN A 31 -1.45 15.24 21.73
CA GLN A 31 -1.25 16.10 20.56
C GLN A 31 -2.09 15.65 19.37
N PRO A 32 -2.40 16.54 18.40
CA PRO A 32 -3.05 16.16 17.15
C PRO A 32 -2.32 15.01 16.46
N ASN A 33 -3.08 14.07 15.90
CA ASN A 33 -2.53 12.89 15.23
C ASN A 33 -1.74 13.22 13.95
N GLY A 34 -1.08 12.20 13.39
CA GLY A 34 -0.21 12.32 12.23
C GLY A 34 -0.94 12.38 10.88
N ASP A 35 -2.27 12.29 10.84
CA ASP A 35 -3.00 11.98 9.61
C ASP A 35 -2.71 12.98 8.48
N PHE A 36 -2.80 14.28 8.77
CA PHE A 36 -2.49 15.30 7.77
C PHE A 36 -1.01 15.27 7.33
N LEU A 37 -0.09 15.07 8.29
CA LEU A 37 1.34 14.98 8.01
C LEU A 37 1.66 13.80 7.09
N GLU A 38 1.12 12.62 7.40
CA GLU A 38 1.39 11.39 6.68
C GLU A 38 0.73 11.41 5.29
N ALA A 39 -0.51 11.89 5.19
CA ALA A 39 -1.23 12.02 3.93
C ALA A 39 -0.52 13.00 2.97
N ILE A 40 -0.21 14.21 3.42
CA ILE A 40 0.43 15.22 2.56
C ILE A 40 1.88 14.83 2.25
N SER A 41 2.63 14.26 3.19
CA SER A 41 4.02 13.82 2.91
C SER A 41 4.07 12.79 1.79
N ASN A 42 3.22 11.76 1.86
CA ASN A 42 3.15 10.71 0.84
C ASN A 42 2.44 11.15 -0.45
N THR A 43 1.80 12.32 -0.48
CA THR A 43 1.19 12.90 -1.68
C THR A 43 2.26 13.54 -2.59
N SER A 44 2.06 13.47 -3.90
CA SER A 44 2.97 13.99 -4.93
C SER A 44 2.85 15.49 -5.20
N PHE A 45 2.20 16.24 -4.32
CA PHE A 45 2.00 17.68 -4.39
C PHE A 45 1.64 18.25 -3.02
N ASP A 46 1.95 19.53 -2.82
CA ASP A 46 1.47 20.31 -1.68
C ASP A 46 1.35 21.79 -2.07
N TRP A 47 1.29 22.69 -1.07
CA TRP A 47 1.22 24.13 -1.27
C TRP A 47 2.42 24.73 -2.03
N ASN A 48 3.51 23.98 -2.25
CA ASN A 48 4.65 24.38 -3.08
C ASN A 48 4.58 23.83 -4.51
N GLY A 49 3.49 23.14 -4.88
CA GLY A 49 3.29 22.54 -6.20
C GLY A 49 3.58 21.03 -6.24
N PRO A 50 3.66 20.45 -7.46
CA PRO A 50 4.00 19.05 -7.65
C PRO A 50 5.42 18.74 -7.15
N ARG A 51 5.60 17.60 -6.47
CA ARG A 51 6.89 17.15 -5.96
C ARG A 51 6.96 15.64 -5.80
N ALA A 52 8.17 15.12 -5.64
CA ALA A 52 8.35 13.74 -5.20
C ALA A 52 7.64 13.52 -3.83
N PRO A 53 6.92 12.40 -3.66
CA PRO A 53 6.45 11.95 -2.36
C PRO A 53 7.59 11.75 -1.36
N TYR A 54 7.34 12.11 -0.10
CA TYR A 54 8.16 11.68 1.03
C TYR A 54 7.52 10.45 1.64
N ILE A 55 8.21 9.30 1.57
CA ILE A 55 7.68 8.03 2.09
C ILE A 55 7.70 8.08 3.62
N ILE A 56 6.51 8.19 4.23
CA ILE A 56 6.33 8.23 5.69
C ILE A 56 5.36 7.10 6.09
N ALA A 57 5.82 6.18 6.91
CA ALA A 57 5.03 5.07 7.42
C ALA A 57 4.21 5.48 8.65
N THR A 58 2.90 5.24 8.58
CA THR A 58 1.97 5.29 9.71
C THR A 58 2.42 4.32 10.81
N GLU A 59 2.22 4.72 12.07
CA GLU A 59 2.55 3.94 13.27
C GLU A 59 4.03 3.55 13.40
N ASN A 60 4.90 4.24 12.68
CA ASN A 60 6.32 3.90 12.54
C ASN A 60 6.53 2.42 12.14
N ASP A 61 5.62 1.85 11.35
CA ASP A 61 5.81 0.52 10.78
C ASP A 61 6.90 0.56 9.71
N ALA A 62 8.14 0.37 10.16
CA ALA A 62 9.32 0.39 9.31
C ALA A 62 9.28 -0.65 8.19
N LEU A 63 8.58 -1.78 8.37
CA LEU A 63 8.48 -2.81 7.34
C LEU A 63 7.45 -2.44 6.27
N ASN A 64 6.36 -1.76 6.63
CA ASN A 64 5.49 -1.15 5.62
C ASN A 64 6.20 0.01 4.92
N GLY A 65 6.95 0.83 5.65
CA GLY A 65 7.78 1.89 5.08
C GLY A 65 8.79 1.37 4.07
N ALA A 66 9.49 0.27 4.38
CA ALA A 66 10.37 -0.41 3.43
C ALA A 66 9.60 -0.97 2.23
N SER A 67 8.41 -1.54 2.44
CA SER A 67 7.56 -2.05 1.36
C SER A 67 7.10 -0.93 0.41
N MET A 68 6.66 0.21 0.95
CA MET A 68 6.36 1.42 0.20
C MET A 68 7.60 1.92 -0.55
N LEU A 69 8.76 1.95 0.10
CA LEU A 69 10.00 2.39 -0.53
C LEU A 69 10.36 1.53 -1.75
N LEU A 70 10.22 0.19 -1.68
CA LEU A 70 10.45 -0.68 -2.85
C LEU A 70 9.50 -0.32 -4.00
N GLY A 71 8.20 -0.13 -3.71
CA GLY A 71 7.23 0.29 -4.73
C GLY A 71 7.59 1.65 -5.32
N TYR A 72 7.89 2.64 -4.48
CA TYR A 72 8.28 3.98 -4.90
C TYR A 72 9.51 3.97 -5.80
N LEU A 73 10.57 3.26 -5.43
CA LEU A 73 11.81 3.22 -6.20
C LEU A 73 11.67 2.51 -7.56
N LEU A 74 10.68 1.62 -7.70
CA LEU A 74 10.38 0.94 -8.96
C LEU A 74 9.49 1.76 -9.88
N THR A 75 8.58 2.58 -9.33
CA THR A 75 7.54 3.26 -10.13
C THR A 75 7.70 4.77 -10.21
N ASN A 76 8.44 5.38 -9.28
CA ASN A 76 8.47 6.82 -9.00
C ASN A 76 7.10 7.43 -8.66
N THR A 77 6.14 6.61 -8.24
CA THR A 77 4.76 7.05 -7.92
C THR A 77 4.55 7.10 -6.40
N ALA A 78 3.60 7.92 -5.94
CA ALA A 78 3.12 7.84 -4.57
C ALA A 78 2.65 6.42 -4.22
N GLN A 79 2.75 6.07 -2.93
CA GLN A 79 2.40 4.76 -2.40
C GLN A 79 1.26 4.92 -1.38
N ILE A 80 0.35 3.95 -1.36
CA ILE A 80 -0.74 3.94 -0.39
C ILE A 80 -0.36 3.01 0.75
N PHE A 81 -0.33 3.53 1.97
CA PHE A 81 -0.32 2.73 3.20
C PHE A 81 -1.75 2.32 3.52
N ALA A 82 -2.01 1.06 3.88
CA ALA A 82 -3.33 0.62 4.28
C ALA A 82 -3.31 -0.49 5.33
N ASP A 83 -4.30 -0.51 6.22
CA ASP A 83 -4.68 -1.74 6.91
C ASP A 83 -5.40 -2.69 5.95
N VAL A 84 -5.05 -3.96 5.99
CA VAL A 84 -5.81 -5.07 5.43
C VAL A 84 -6.94 -5.39 6.40
N ARG A 85 -7.98 -4.56 6.38
CA ARG A 85 -8.95 -4.45 7.46
C ARG A 85 -9.99 -5.56 7.48
N THR A 86 -10.59 -5.84 6.32
CA THR A 86 -11.75 -6.74 6.23
C THR A 86 -11.74 -7.53 4.94
N TYR A 87 -12.00 -8.84 5.03
CA TYR A 87 -12.42 -9.63 3.88
C TYR A 87 -13.94 -9.64 3.79
N TRP A 88 -14.48 -9.25 2.64
CA TRP A 88 -15.89 -9.36 2.31
C TRP A 88 -16.10 -10.52 1.35
N SER A 89 -16.62 -11.64 1.88
CA SER A 89 -17.08 -12.74 1.04
C SER A 89 -18.32 -12.34 0.23
N PRO A 90 -18.60 -13.02 -0.91
CA PRO A 90 -19.83 -12.80 -1.67
C PRO A 90 -21.10 -12.94 -0.82
N GLU A 91 -21.13 -13.93 0.08
CA GLU A 91 -22.26 -14.20 0.97
C GLU A 91 -22.42 -13.08 2.01
N ALA A 92 -21.31 -12.65 2.63
CA ALA A 92 -21.31 -11.57 3.61
C ALA A 92 -21.71 -10.23 3.00
N GLY A 93 -21.22 -9.94 1.78
CA GLY A 93 -21.61 -8.78 0.98
C GLY A 93 -23.11 -8.79 0.71
N LYS A 94 -23.64 -9.86 0.10
CA LYS A 94 -25.06 -10.00 -0.23
C LYS A 94 -25.97 -9.92 1.00
N LYS A 95 -25.59 -10.59 2.09
CA LYS A 95 -26.35 -10.54 3.36
C LYS A 95 -26.41 -9.13 3.94
N THR A 96 -25.33 -8.37 3.82
CA THR A 96 -25.21 -7.03 4.42
C THR A 96 -25.89 -5.96 3.58
N THR A 97 -25.70 -6.00 2.26
CA THR A 97 -26.09 -4.90 1.38
C THR A 97 -27.34 -5.20 0.57
N GLY A 98 -27.71 -6.49 0.44
CA GLY A 98 -28.72 -6.98 -0.49
C GLY A 98 -28.20 -7.13 -1.92
N TYR A 99 -26.96 -6.74 -2.20
CA TYR A 99 -26.37 -6.71 -3.53
C TYR A 99 -25.54 -7.97 -3.81
N GLU A 100 -25.76 -8.57 -4.98
CA GLU A 100 -24.94 -9.68 -5.45
C GLU A 100 -23.67 -9.12 -6.10
N LEU A 101 -22.50 -9.50 -5.57
CA LEU A 101 -21.23 -9.01 -6.10
C LEU A 101 -21.03 -9.51 -7.55
N THR A 102 -20.63 -8.61 -8.43
CA THR A 102 -20.43 -8.88 -9.86
C THR A 102 -19.05 -8.40 -10.32
N GLY A 103 -18.71 -8.69 -11.58
CA GLY A 103 -17.42 -8.29 -12.16
C GLY A 103 -16.25 -8.90 -11.39
N ARG A 104 -15.18 -8.12 -11.19
CA ARG A 104 -13.99 -8.57 -10.44
C ARG A 104 -14.32 -8.97 -9.00
N ALA A 105 -15.27 -8.28 -8.38
CA ALA A 105 -15.65 -8.52 -6.97
C ALA A 105 -16.52 -9.76 -6.77
N ALA A 106 -16.90 -10.50 -7.82
CA ALA A 106 -17.77 -11.67 -7.71
C ALA A 106 -17.23 -12.76 -6.76
N GLY A 107 -15.91 -12.87 -6.62
CA GLY A 107 -15.24 -13.80 -5.69
C GLY A 107 -14.98 -13.24 -4.29
N GLY A 108 -15.49 -12.05 -3.99
CA GLY A 108 -15.17 -11.28 -2.78
C GLY A 108 -14.06 -10.25 -3.01
N PHE A 109 -13.80 -9.44 -1.99
CA PHE A 109 -12.80 -8.37 -2.02
C PHE A 109 -12.25 -8.07 -0.62
N LEU A 110 -11.15 -7.33 -0.57
CA LEU A 110 -10.54 -6.82 0.65
C LEU A 110 -10.85 -5.33 0.80
N HIS A 111 -11.19 -4.93 2.02
CA HIS A 111 -11.24 -3.53 2.44
C HIS A 111 -9.85 -3.11 2.89
N LEU A 112 -9.20 -2.27 2.09
CA LEU A 112 -7.93 -1.67 2.43
C LEU A 112 -8.19 -0.23 2.89
N ILE A 113 -7.90 0.06 4.16
CA ILE A 113 -8.30 1.33 4.79
C ILE A 113 -7.35 1.65 5.94
N ASN A 114 -6.45 2.61 5.74
CA ASN A 114 -5.56 3.03 6.83
C ASN A 114 -6.33 3.73 7.96
N SER A 115 -5.72 3.80 9.14
CA SER A 115 -6.28 4.43 10.33
C SER A 115 -6.29 5.96 10.31
N GLY A 116 -6.59 6.58 9.17
CA GLY A 116 -6.67 8.05 9.01
C GLY A 116 -6.02 8.59 7.73
N PRO A 117 -4.71 8.38 7.51
CA PRO A 117 -3.99 8.99 6.39
C PRO A 117 -3.87 8.08 5.16
N ALA A 118 -3.93 8.68 3.98
CA ALA A 118 -3.40 8.07 2.76
C ALA A 118 -2.99 9.17 1.77
N ALA A 119 -2.03 8.88 0.90
CA ALA A 119 -1.66 9.79 -0.19
C ALA A 119 -2.90 10.15 -1.04
N LEU A 120 -3.08 11.42 -1.38
CA LEU A 120 -4.23 11.90 -2.15
C LEU A 120 -4.19 11.41 -3.60
N ASP A 121 -3.00 11.09 -4.10
CA ASP A 121 -2.79 10.28 -5.29
C ASP A 121 -3.64 9.01 -5.33
N GLY A 122 -3.82 8.38 -4.17
CA GLY A 122 -4.60 7.16 -4.02
C GLY A 122 -6.08 7.31 -4.34
N THR A 123 -6.60 8.53 -4.51
CA THR A 123 -7.95 8.76 -5.05
C THR A 123 -8.14 8.14 -6.45
N GLY A 124 -7.06 7.94 -7.21
CA GLY A 124 -7.10 7.45 -8.59
C GLY A 124 -7.67 8.46 -9.58
N ARG A 125 -7.62 9.76 -9.25
CA ARG A 125 -8.13 10.84 -10.11
C ARG A 125 -7.18 11.25 -11.22
N GLN A 126 -5.91 10.88 -11.11
CA GLN A 126 -4.96 10.95 -12.22
C GLN A 126 -5.31 9.90 -13.27
N THR A 127 -5.09 10.23 -14.55
CA THR A 127 -5.48 9.35 -15.65
C THR A 127 -4.38 9.18 -16.69
N ARG A 128 -4.34 7.97 -17.27
CA ARG A 128 -3.54 7.65 -18.46
C ARG A 128 -4.39 6.81 -19.38
N ASP A 129 -4.52 7.21 -20.63
CA ASP A 129 -5.37 6.54 -21.63
C ASP A 129 -6.83 6.32 -21.17
N GLY A 130 -7.36 7.29 -20.41
CA GLY A 130 -8.71 7.25 -19.85
C GLY A 130 -8.90 6.32 -18.64
N GLN A 131 -7.85 5.62 -18.19
CA GLN A 131 -7.87 4.74 -17.03
C GLN A 131 -7.31 5.43 -15.78
N PRO A 132 -7.84 5.12 -14.57
CA PRO A 132 -7.29 5.64 -13.33
C PRO A 132 -5.90 5.03 -13.05
N VAL A 133 -4.97 5.88 -12.64
CA VAL A 133 -3.59 5.51 -12.31
C VAL A 133 -3.06 6.40 -11.17
N ILE A 134 -1.91 6.05 -10.62
CA ILE A 134 -1.02 7.01 -9.94
C ILE A 134 0.20 7.22 -10.84
N LYS A 135 0.61 8.47 -11.05
CA LYS A 135 1.70 8.86 -11.95
C LYS A 135 2.92 9.38 -11.17
N PRO A 136 4.10 9.38 -11.81
CA PRO A 136 5.23 10.15 -11.31
C PRO A 136 4.91 11.63 -11.27
N PHE A 137 5.43 12.35 -10.27
CA PHE A 137 5.01 13.72 -9.99
C PHE A 137 5.24 14.72 -11.14
N TRP A 138 6.24 14.47 -11.99
CA TRP A 138 6.54 15.31 -13.16
C TRP A 138 5.55 15.13 -14.33
N GLU A 139 4.64 14.15 -14.25
CA GLU A 139 3.62 13.89 -15.26
C GLU A 139 2.21 14.34 -14.82
N ILE A 140 2.06 14.80 -13.58
CA ILE A 140 0.77 15.17 -13.00
C ILE A 140 0.43 16.61 -13.41
N THR A 141 -0.79 16.83 -13.91
CA THR A 141 -1.26 18.16 -14.29
C THR A 141 -1.99 18.86 -13.14
N ASP A 142 -2.13 20.18 -13.22
CA ASP A 142 -2.86 20.98 -12.23
C ASP A 142 -4.33 20.53 -12.11
N GLU A 143 -4.95 20.11 -13.22
CA GLU A 143 -6.31 19.58 -13.23
C GLU A 143 -6.42 18.28 -12.43
N GLU A 144 -5.41 17.40 -12.52
CA GLU A 144 -5.41 16.15 -11.75
C GLU A 144 -5.13 16.39 -10.27
N ILE A 145 -4.24 17.34 -9.93
CA ILE A 145 -4.04 17.79 -8.55
C ILE A 145 -5.36 18.28 -7.98
N LYS A 146 -6.05 19.17 -8.71
CA LYS A 146 -7.35 19.69 -8.31
C LYS A 146 -8.37 18.56 -8.14
N ALA A 147 -8.42 17.61 -9.07
CA ALA A 147 -9.35 16.47 -8.98
C ALA A 147 -9.06 15.56 -7.78
N CYS A 148 -7.78 15.33 -7.42
CA CYS A 148 -7.41 14.59 -6.21
C CYS A 148 -7.88 15.32 -4.94
N LEU A 149 -7.68 16.66 -4.89
CA LEU A 149 -8.13 17.50 -3.78
C LEU A 149 -9.66 17.51 -3.65
N GLU A 150 -10.39 17.68 -4.76
CA GLU A 150 -11.86 17.68 -4.78
C GLU A 150 -12.47 16.33 -4.40
N ALA A 151 -11.77 15.23 -4.69
CA ALA A 151 -12.19 13.89 -4.29
C ALA A 151 -11.89 13.56 -2.81
N THR A 152 -11.17 14.44 -2.11
CA THR A 152 -10.73 14.24 -0.74
C THR A 152 -11.50 15.17 0.20
N THR A 153 -12.01 14.61 1.29
CA THR A 153 -12.57 15.39 2.40
C THR A 153 -11.76 15.15 3.67
N TRP A 154 -11.67 16.15 4.53
CA TRP A 154 -10.94 16.06 5.79
C TRP A 154 -11.94 16.00 6.94
N HIS A 155 -11.81 14.98 7.79
CA HIS A 155 -12.75 14.72 8.87
C HIS A 155 -12.05 14.83 10.22
N PRO A 156 -12.67 15.44 11.25
CA PRO A 156 -12.10 15.42 12.59
C PRO A 156 -11.85 13.99 13.06
N SER A 157 -10.64 13.71 13.55
CA SER A 157 -10.29 12.40 14.08
C SER A 157 -11.18 12.04 15.28
N MET A 158 -11.57 10.77 15.40
CA MET A 158 -12.40 10.29 16.51
C MET A 158 -11.61 10.39 17.82
N THR A 159 -12.11 11.16 18.78
CA THR A 159 -11.36 11.50 20.01
C THR A 159 -11.27 10.35 21.00
N GLU A 160 -12.08 9.30 20.86
CA GLU A 160 -11.92 8.06 21.62
C GLU A 160 -10.62 7.32 21.28
N TYR A 161 -10.13 7.46 20.04
CA TYR A 161 -8.87 6.88 19.58
C TYR A 161 -7.73 7.90 19.56
N PHE A 162 -8.05 9.15 19.20
CA PHE A 162 -7.09 10.25 19.09
C PHE A 162 -7.52 11.42 20.00
N PRO A 163 -7.31 11.33 21.33
CA PRO A 163 -7.72 12.38 22.27
C PRO A 163 -7.20 13.78 21.95
N GLY A 164 -6.00 13.89 21.35
CA GLY A 164 -5.43 15.15 20.89
C GLY A 164 -6.04 15.72 19.61
N GLY A 165 -7.01 15.02 19.00
CA GLY A 165 -7.66 15.40 17.74
C GLY A 165 -6.81 15.11 16.50
N GLY A 166 -7.15 15.76 15.39
CA GLY A 166 -6.52 15.53 14.09
C GLY A 166 -7.51 15.69 12.94
N TRP A 167 -7.01 15.46 11.72
CA TRP A 167 -7.82 15.51 10.50
C TRP A 167 -7.50 14.30 9.63
N SER A 168 -8.39 13.31 9.63
CA SER A 168 -8.26 12.13 8.79
C SER A 168 -8.61 12.45 7.34
N THR A 169 -7.92 11.79 6.42
CA THR A 169 -8.18 11.86 4.99
C THR A 169 -9.32 10.90 4.64
N ARG A 170 -10.34 11.37 3.92
CA ARG A 170 -11.41 10.52 3.41
C ARG A 170 -11.56 10.66 1.91
N TYR A 171 -11.44 9.54 1.21
CA TYR A 171 -11.81 9.37 -0.20
C TYR A 171 -12.15 7.90 -0.46
N ALA A 172 -12.75 7.61 -1.62
CA ALA A 172 -12.87 6.27 -2.16
C ALA A 172 -12.03 6.17 -3.45
N THR A 173 -11.09 5.23 -3.47
CA THR A 173 -10.23 4.98 -4.63
C THR A 173 -11.06 4.53 -5.83
N ARG A 174 -10.85 5.15 -7.00
CA ARG A 174 -11.55 4.73 -8.23
C ARG A 174 -11.26 3.28 -8.60
N GLY A 175 -12.28 2.59 -9.09
CA GLY A 175 -12.18 1.19 -9.53
C GLY A 175 -11.40 1.00 -10.84
N GLU A 176 -11.10 -0.26 -11.15
CA GLU A 176 -10.38 -0.72 -12.34
C GLU A 176 -8.91 -0.28 -12.45
N MET A 177 -8.35 0.38 -11.43
CA MET A 177 -6.92 0.68 -11.38
C MET A 177 -6.14 -0.61 -11.10
N PRO A 178 -5.21 -1.04 -11.96
CA PRO A 178 -4.32 -2.14 -11.65
C PRO A 178 -3.41 -1.71 -10.49
N VAL A 179 -3.27 -2.56 -9.49
CA VAL A 179 -2.43 -2.29 -8.31
C VAL A 179 -1.70 -3.54 -7.85
N THR A 180 -0.61 -3.34 -7.13
CA THR A 180 0.14 -4.39 -6.46
C THR A 180 0.21 -4.08 -4.98
N MET A 181 -0.34 -4.95 -4.15
CA MET A 181 -0.15 -4.90 -2.70
C MET A 181 1.09 -5.71 -2.34
N CYS A 182 2.01 -5.15 -1.55
CA CYS A 182 3.20 -5.86 -1.09
C CYS A 182 3.46 -5.65 0.41
N ARG A 183 4.18 -6.60 1.02
CA ARG A 183 4.56 -6.56 2.42
C ARG A 183 5.86 -7.32 2.68
N ILE A 184 6.81 -6.63 3.29
CA ILE A 184 7.98 -7.25 3.93
C ILE A 184 7.60 -7.65 5.36
N ASN A 185 7.96 -8.86 5.77
CA ASN A 185 7.90 -9.29 7.17
C ASN A 185 9.28 -9.79 7.61
N LEU A 186 9.57 -9.70 8.91
CA LEU A 186 10.76 -10.33 9.50
C LEU A 186 10.34 -11.58 10.25
N VAL A 187 10.89 -12.72 9.88
CA VAL A 187 10.62 -14.01 10.52
C VAL A 187 11.86 -14.47 11.28
N ALA A 188 11.70 -14.76 12.58
CA ALA A 188 12.81 -15.21 13.42
C ALA A 188 13.44 -16.49 12.85
N GLY A 189 14.77 -16.48 12.69
CA GLY A 189 15.53 -17.60 12.12
C GLY A 189 15.52 -17.69 10.59
N LEU A 190 14.75 -16.85 9.90
CA LEU A 190 14.69 -16.80 8.44
C LEU A 190 15.14 -15.44 7.89
N GLY A 191 14.82 -14.33 8.56
CA GLY A 191 15.11 -12.98 8.12
C GLY A 191 13.95 -12.33 7.35
N PRO A 192 14.21 -11.37 6.46
CA PRO A 192 13.18 -10.70 5.68
C PRO A 192 12.54 -11.64 4.65
N VAL A 193 11.23 -11.57 4.52
CA VAL A 193 10.44 -12.28 3.51
C VAL A 193 9.46 -11.30 2.85
N LEU A 194 9.17 -11.50 1.57
CA LEU A 194 8.27 -10.62 0.80
C LEU A 194 6.98 -11.34 0.36
N GLN A 195 5.86 -10.63 0.48
CA GLN A 195 4.56 -11.00 -0.11
C GLN A 195 4.17 -10.01 -1.19
N ILE A 196 3.53 -10.51 -2.25
CA ILE A 196 3.09 -9.73 -3.41
C ILE A 196 1.70 -10.23 -3.82
N ALA A 197 0.74 -9.32 -3.94
CA ALA A 197 -0.59 -9.61 -4.49
C ALA A 197 -0.94 -8.56 -5.55
N GLU A 198 -0.80 -8.93 -6.82
CA GLU A 198 -1.33 -8.14 -7.94
C GLU A 198 -2.86 -8.26 -7.98
N GLY A 199 -3.53 -7.18 -8.33
CA GLY A 199 -4.98 -7.15 -8.43
C GLY A 199 -5.48 -5.84 -9.00
N TRP A 200 -6.72 -5.52 -8.67
CA TRP A 200 -7.35 -4.29 -9.12
C TRP A 200 -8.10 -3.64 -7.98
N THR A 201 -8.14 -2.32 -8.00
CA THR A 201 -9.18 -1.60 -7.26
C THR A 201 -10.52 -1.87 -7.92
N VAL A 202 -11.61 -1.85 -7.14
CA VAL A 202 -12.97 -2.02 -7.66
C VAL A 202 -13.87 -0.92 -7.13
N GLU A 203 -14.82 -0.53 -7.96
CA GLU A 203 -15.86 0.42 -7.58
C GLU A 203 -17.16 -0.36 -7.36
N MET A 204 -17.79 -0.13 -6.21
CA MET A 204 -19.09 -0.70 -5.88
C MET A 204 -20.17 0.36 -6.15
N PRO A 205 -21.43 -0.03 -6.38
CA PRO A 205 -22.54 0.92 -6.37
C PRO A 205 -22.51 1.76 -5.08
N GLU A 206 -22.81 3.05 -5.16
CA GLU A 206 -22.68 4.00 -4.05
C GLU A 206 -23.37 3.50 -2.77
N GLU A 207 -24.59 2.95 -2.90
CA GLU A 207 -25.35 2.40 -1.77
C GLU A 207 -24.67 1.19 -1.10
N VAL A 208 -23.91 0.41 -1.86
CA VAL A 208 -23.14 -0.74 -1.36
C VAL A 208 -21.90 -0.21 -0.65
N HIS A 209 -21.16 0.71 -1.28
CA HIS A 209 -20.01 1.37 -0.66
C HIS A 209 -20.39 1.98 0.69
N GLN A 210 -21.41 2.83 0.72
CA GLN A 210 -21.85 3.55 1.93
C GLN A 210 -22.19 2.59 3.08
N LYS A 211 -22.97 1.53 2.82
CA LYS A 211 -23.34 0.54 3.85
C LYS A 211 -22.13 -0.17 4.47
N LEU A 212 -21.06 -0.39 3.70
CA LEU A 212 -19.85 -1.05 4.17
C LEU A 212 -18.88 -0.07 4.86
N ASP A 213 -18.78 1.14 4.32
CA ASP A 213 -17.92 2.24 4.80
C ASP A 213 -18.36 2.71 6.20
N GLU A 214 -19.65 3.03 6.37
CA GLU A 214 -20.25 3.50 7.63
C GLU A 214 -20.08 2.51 8.79
N ARG A 215 -20.00 1.21 8.48
CA ARG A 215 -19.86 0.15 9.48
C ARG A 215 -18.42 -0.13 9.88
N THR A 216 -17.45 0.40 9.14
CA THR A 216 -16.02 0.12 9.34
C THR A 216 -15.32 1.33 9.93
N ASN A 217 -15.23 2.40 9.14
CA ASN A 217 -14.86 3.74 9.59
C ASN A 217 -15.10 4.74 8.45
N PRO A 218 -16.18 5.54 8.51
CA PRO A 218 -16.52 6.43 7.40
C PRO A 218 -15.64 7.69 7.32
N THR A 219 -14.71 7.93 8.25
CA THR A 219 -13.84 9.12 8.21
C THR A 219 -12.47 8.86 7.59
N TRP A 220 -12.20 7.62 7.18
CA TRP A 220 -10.90 7.14 6.70
C TRP A 220 -10.91 6.85 5.18
N PRO A 221 -9.75 6.70 4.52
CA PRO A 221 -9.68 6.51 3.08
C PRO A 221 -9.89 5.04 2.71
N THR A 222 -10.80 4.76 1.78
CA THR A 222 -11.20 3.41 1.40
C THR A 222 -10.67 3.03 0.03
N THR A 223 -10.00 1.87 -0.05
CA THR A 223 -9.68 1.16 -1.29
C THR A 223 -10.29 -0.23 -1.25
N TRP A 224 -11.20 -0.54 -2.17
CA TRP A 224 -11.70 -1.90 -2.36
C TRP A 224 -10.78 -2.65 -3.31
N PHE A 225 -10.15 -3.73 -2.85
CA PHE A 225 -9.14 -4.45 -3.59
C PHE A 225 -9.57 -5.89 -3.90
N VAL A 226 -9.37 -6.31 -5.14
CA VAL A 226 -9.56 -7.70 -5.57
C VAL A 226 -8.22 -8.26 -6.06
N PRO A 227 -7.63 -9.24 -5.36
CA PRO A 227 -6.42 -9.90 -5.85
C PRO A 227 -6.73 -10.78 -7.08
N ARG A 228 -5.79 -10.84 -8.02
CA ARG A 228 -5.83 -11.84 -9.10
C ARG A 228 -5.67 -13.24 -8.50
N LEU A 229 -6.66 -14.09 -8.73
CA LEU A 229 -6.65 -15.48 -8.29
C LEU A 229 -5.95 -16.37 -9.32
N THR A 230 -5.30 -17.43 -8.84
CA THR A 230 -4.59 -18.42 -9.66
C THR A 230 -5.19 -19.81 -9.53
N GLY A 231 -6.15 -20.00 -8.61
CA GLY A 231 -6.75 -21.30 -8.31
C GLY A 231 -5.86 -22.22 -7.46
N ARG A 232 -4.67 -21.77 -7.04
CA ARG A 232 -3.70 -22.56 -6.28
C ARG A 232 -3.08 -21.77 -5.12
N GLY A 233 -2.60 -22.49 -4.11
CA GLY A 233 -1.88 -21.92 -2.97
C GLY A 233 -2.66 -20.81 -2.25
N PRO A 234 -1.99 -19.74 -1.80
CA PRO A 234 -2.62 -18.57 -1.16
C PRO A 234 -3.60 -17.80 -2.05
N PHE A 235 -3.60 -18.03 -3.37
CA PHE A 235 -4.41 -17.31 -4.36
C PHE A 235 -5.52 -18.19 -4.95
N ARG A 236 -5.95 -19.23 -4.24
CA ARG A 236 -7.11 -20.05 -4.63
C ARG A 236 -8.44 -19.29 -4.52
N ASP A 237 -8.55 -18.40 -3.54
CA ASP A 237 -9.71 -17.54 -3.28
C ASP A 237 -9.26 -16.27 -2.52
N VAL A 238 -10.10 -15.24 -2.50
CA VAL A 238 -9.77 -13.94 -1.89
C VAL A 238 -9.56 -14.06 -0.37
N TYR A 239 -10.31 -14.94 0.28
CA TYR A 239 -10.13 -15.25 1.70
C TYR A 239 -8.71 -15.74 1.98
N SER A 240 -8.22 -16.69 1.18
CA SER A 240 -6.90 -17.26 1.34
C SER A 240 -5.79 -16.22 1.16
N VAL A 241 -6.02 -15.19 0.33
CA VAL A 241 -5.07 -14.07 0.20
C VAL A 241 -4.97 -13.30 1.52
N MET A 242 -6.10 -12.91 2.12
CA MET A 242 -6.08 -12.22 3.42
C MET A 242 -5.54 -13.12 4.54
N ASN A 243 -5.97 -14.38 4.59
CA ASN A 243 -5.61 -15.31 5.65
C ASN A 243 -4.10 -15.66 5.65
N ASN A 244 -3.43 -15.52 4.51
CA ASN A 244 -1.98 -15.72 4.41
C ASN A 244 -1.20 -14.39 4.47
N TRP A 245 -1.87 -13.24 4.56
CA TRP A 245 -1.18 -11.95 4.70
C TRP A 245 -0.51 -11.86 6.07
N GLY A 246 0.79 -11.54 6.10
CA GLY A 246 1.64 -11.72 7.28
C GLY A 246 1.63 -10.58 8.30
N ALA A 247 0.84 -9.53 8.08
CA ALA A 247 0.73 -8.36 8.95
C ALA A 247 -0.69 -7.75 8.84
N ASN A 248 -1.00 -6.76 9.69
CA ASN A 248 -2.22 -5.96 9.50
C ASN A 248 -2.07 -4.92 8.38
N HIS A 249 -0.84 -4.51 8.04
CA HIS A 249 -0.58 -3.50 7.01
C HIS A 249 -0.18 -4.09 5.65
N GLY A 250 -0.44 -3.32 4.59
CA GLY A 250 0.12 -3.51 3.26
C GLY A 250 0.51 -2.18 2.62
N ALA A 251 1.48 -2.21 1.71
CA ALA A 251 1.81 -1.10 0.83
C ALA A 251 1.20 -1.37 -0.55
N ILE A 252 0.52 -0.39 -1.13
CA ILE A 252 -0.15 -0.53 -2.42
C ILE A 252 0.49 0.42 -3.43
N SER A 253 0.96 -0.15 -4.53
CA SER A 253 1.53 0.57 -5.67
C SER A 253 0.61 0.53 -6.87
N SER A 254 0.62 1.58 -7.69
CA SER A 254 -0.05 1.61 -8.99
C SER A 254 0.65 0.68 -9.98
N GLY A 255 -0.13 -0.07 -10.74
CA GLY A 255 0.34 -1.05 -11.73
C GLY A 255 0.57 -2.46 -11.18
N HIS A 256 0.84 -3.39 -12.10
CA HIS A 256 1.24 -4.77 -11.83
C HIS A 256 2.76 -4.88 -11.87
N ILE A 257 3.38 -4.57 -10.74
CA ILE A 257 4.84 -4.47 -10.58
C ILE A 257 5.42 -5.71 -9.88
N GLY A 258 4.67 -6.81 -9.80
CA GLY A 258 5.09 -7.98 -9.03
C GLY A 258 6.35 -8.63 -9.59
N ALA A 259 6.54 -8.64 -10.91
CA ALA A 259 7.76 -9.15 -11.54
C ALA A 259 9.00 -8.30 -11.19
N ASP A 260 8.83 -6.97 -11.13
CA ASP A 260 9.89 -6.04 -10.75
C ASP A 260 10.28 -6.22 -9.28
N LEU A 261 9.28 -6.38 -8.40
CA LEU A 261 9.49 -6.69 -6.98
C LEU A 261 10.19 -8.03 -6.77
N ILE A 262 9.83 -9.07 -7.53
CA ILE A 262 10.53 -10.39 -7.47
C ILE A 262 11.99 -10.25 -7.89
N THR A 263 12.25 -9.50 -8.97
CA THR A 263 13.62 -9.25 -9.45
C THR A 263 14.41 -8.50 -8.39
N LEU A 264 13.87 -7.41 -7.85
CA LEU A 264 14.50 -6.60 -6.81
C LEU A 264 14.75 -7.42 -5.53
N ALA A 265 13.77 -8.22 -5.09
CA ALA A 265 13.90 -9.10 -3.94
C ALA A 265 15.03 -10.12 -4.12
N SER A 266 15.19 -10.70 -5.32
CA SER A 266 16.30 -11.61 -5.60
C SER A 266 17.67 -10.92 -5.56
N ILE A 267 17.77 -9.65 -6.00
CA ILE A 267 18.99 -8.84 -5.86
C ILE A 267 19.28 -8.58 -4.38
N LEU A 268 18.27 -8.39 -3.55
CA LEU A 268 18.42 -8.17 -2.11
C LEU A 268 18.50 -9.47 -1.29
N ARG A 269 18.35 -10.63 -1.94
CA ARG A 269 18.29 -11.96 -1.30
C ARG A 269 17.17 -12.08 -0.27
N ILE A 270 16.02 -11.47 -0.59
CA ILE A 270 14.78 -11.56 0.18
C ILE A 270 13.90 -12.62 -0.50
N PRO A 271 13.63 -13.77 0.12
CA PRO A 271 12.75 -14.78 -0.45
C PRO A 271 11.30 -14.27 -0.58
N VAL A 272 10.66 -14.63 -1.69
CA VAL A 272 9.25 -14.32 -1.98
C VAL A 272 8.40 -15.56 -1.73
N TYR A 273 7.64 -15.57 -0.64
CA TYR A 273 6.89 -16.75 -0.20
C TYR A 273 5.42 -16.77 -0.60
N MET A 274 4.95 -15.66 -1.15
CA MET A 274 3.57 -15.51 -1.62
C MET A 274 3.55 -14.51 -2.77
N HIS A 275 3.29 -15.00 -4.00
CA HIS A 275 3.02 -14.15 -5.15
C HIS A 275 2.02 -14.78 -6.12
N ASN A 276 1.29 -13.95 -6.87
CA ASN A 276 0.40 -14.34 -7.98
C ASN A 276 0.90 -13.89 -9.35
N VAL A 277 2.17 -13.49 -9.43
CA VAL A 277 2.86 -13.18 -10.69
C VAL A 277 2.96 -14.46 -11.54
N PRO A 278 2.63 -14.39 -12.85
CA PRO A 278 2.82 -15.51 -13.77
C PRO A 278 4.27 -15.99 -13.80
N GLU A 279 4.47 -17.30 -13.88
CA GLU A 279 5.79 -17.95 -13.76
C GLU A 279 6.76 -17.47 -14.85
N GLU A 280 6.27 -17.25 -16.07
CA GLU A 280 7.03 -16.76 -17.21
C GLU A 280 7.56 -15.33 -17.05
N LYS A 281 7.06 -14.58 -16.07
CA LYS A 281 7.54 -13.23 -15.73
C LYS A 281 8.53 -13.22 -14.57
N VAL A 282 8.72 -14.35 -13.88
CA VAL A 282 9.68 -14.45 -12.79
C VAL A 282 11.10 -14.33 -13.36
N PHE A 283 11.78 -13.25 -13.02
CA PHE A 283 13.15 -13.00 -13.46
C PHE A 283 14.08 -12.85 -12.26
N ARG A 284 15.12 -13.68 -12.21
CA ARG A 284 16.10 -13.75 -11.11
C ARG A 284 17.49 -14.01 -11.71
N PRO A 285 18.59 -13.79 -10.97
CA PRO A 285 19.92 -14.14 -11.43
C PRO A 285 19.99 -15.63 -11.84
N SER A 286 20.72 -15.94 -12.92
CA SER A 286 20.79 -17.30 -13.48
C SER A 286 21.24 -18.36 -12.47
N ALA A 287 21.98 -17.97 -11.43
CA ALA A 287 22.39 -18.83 -10.34
C ALA A 287 21.20 -19.50 -9.61
N TRP A 288 20.00 -18.89 -9.55
CA TRP A 288 18.81 -19.47 -8.93
C TRP A 288 18.42 -20.81 -9.57
N ALA A 289 18.62 -20.97 -10.88
CA ALA A 289 18.29 -22.21 -11.59
C ALA A 289 19.11 -23.41 -11.07
N ALA A 290 20.35 -23.19 -10.61
CA ALA A 290 21.18 -24.23 -10.03
C ALA A 290 20.66 -24.73 -8.66
N PHE A 291 19.79 -23.96 -8.00
CA PHE A 291 19.11 -24.36 -6.77
C PHE A 291 17.80 -25.10 -7.03
N GLY A 292 17.38 -25.26 -8.29
CA GLY A 292 16.21 -26.04 -8.71
C GLY A 292 15.34 -25.30 -9.72
N THR A 293 14.77 -26.04 -10.67
CA THR A 293 13.91 -25.50 -11.74
C THR A 293 12.45 -25.98 -11.66
N ALA A 294 12.19 -27.11 -11.00
CA ALA A 294 10.83 -27.64 -10.85
C ALA A 294 10.05 -27.02 -9.68
N ASP A 295 10.76 -26.37 -8.75
CA ASP A 295 10.21 -25.71 -7.57
C ASP A 295 10.87 -24.32 -7.40
N PRO A 296 10.33 -23.29 -8.10
CA PRO A 296 10.89 -21.95 -8.08
C PRO A 296 10.86 -21.26 -6.71
N GLU A 297 9.91 -21.65 -5.84
CA GLU A 297 9.81 -21.13 -4.47
C GLU A 297 10.93 -21.73 -3.61
N GLY A 298 11.07 -23.05 -3.58
CA GLY A 298 12.15 -23.68 -2.83
C GLY A 298 13.54 -23.30 -3.35
N ALA A 299 13.69 -23.10 -4.66
CA ALA A 299 14.94 -22.59 -5.24
C ALA A 299 15.27 -21.19 -4.74
N ASP A 300 14.27 -20.32 -4.59
CA ASP A 300 14.45 -18.97 -4.05
C ASP A 300 14.94 -18.99 -2.61
N TYR A 301 14.30 -19.80 -1.76
CA TYR A 301 14.72 -19.97 -0.37
C TYR A 301 16.15 -20.49 -0.25
N ARG A 302 16.51 -21.52 -1.02
CA ARG A 302 17.87 -22.08 -1.02
C ARG A 302 18.91 -21.08 -1.50
N ALA A 303 18.61 -20.34 -2.56
CA ALA A 303 19.52 -19.33 -3.10
C ALA A 303 19.70 -18.15 -2.14
N CYS A 304 18.61 -17.62 -1.59
CA CYS A 304 18.66 -16.52 -0.61
C CYS A 304 19.44 -16.94 0.65
N ALA A 305 19.19 -18.14 1.18
CA ALA A 305 19.92 -18.67 2.32
C ALA A 305 21.42 -18.89 2.01
N ASN A 306 21.75 -19.34 0.80
CA ASN A 306 23.14 -19.57 0.39
C ASN A 306 23.94 -18.28 0.21
N PHE A 307 23.34 -17.25 -0.40
CA PHE A 307 24.03 -15.99 -0.69
C PHE A 307 23.98 -14.98 0.46
N GLY A 308 22.97 -15.07 1.33
CA GLY A 308 22.81 -14.17 2.46
C GLY A 308 22.52 -12.71 2.06
N PRO A 309 22.40 -11.82 3.07
CA PRO A 309 22.20 -10.39 2.83
C PRO A 309 23.41 -9.77 2.12
N LEU A 310 23.17 -8.78 1.26
CA LEU A 310 24.21 -8.17 0.42
C LEU A 310 25.35 -7.49 1.21
N TYR A 311 25.06 -7.01 2.43
CA TYR A 311 25.99 -6.22 3.23
C TYR A 311 26.39 -6.88 4.56
N GLY A 312 26.08 -8.16 4.75
CA GLY A 312 26.38 -8.92 5.97
C GLY A 312 25.23 -8.99 6.97
#